data_AF-A0A8S3U1W3-F1
#
_entry.id   AF-A0A8S3U1W3-F1
#
_cell.length_a   1.000
_cell.length_b   1.000
_cell.length_c   1.000
_cell.angle_alpha   90.00
_cell.angle_beta   90.00
_cell.angle_gamma   90.00
#
_symmetry.space_group_name_H-M   'P 1'
#
loop_
_entity.id
_entity.type
_entity.pdbx_description
1 polymer ?
#
loop_
_entity_poly.entity_id
_entity_poly.type
_entity_poly.pdbx_seq_one_letter_code
_entity_poly.pdbx_strand_id
1 'polypeptide(L)'
;MPLHDLPKNFTTANLPFNWIDYVQGALGSEMVQIDIPIDEPIIVRAPLYFERLFSTLCKYDNRTIANFMIWRIMQNRANNLSQRFKDLIQNYNQTLQLIGNLLESFHELLEHADWMDDATRIVAREKADFIQKKIEYQDDIMDDEILNEIYQNITINADTYLANVLKVISSISADSFLFLRSRSLNYVGIGVVIGHEITHGFDDRGRQYDKDGNLVQWWSDEVITRFDTQTQCLVNQYSNFTLPELVEEGLNVCIQFNLDQ
;
A
#
# COMPACT_ATOMS: atom_id res chain seq x y z
N MET A 1 3.96 14.16 -15.34
CA MET A 1 4.61 15.35 -15.93
C MET A 1 6.12 15.16 -15.89
N PRO A 2 6.88 15.72 -16.84
CA PRO A 2 8.34 15.61 -16.83
C PRO A 2 8.95 16.17 -15.53
N LEU A 3 10.03 15.57 -15.05
CA LEU A 3 10.73 16.00 -13.82
C LEU A 3 11.09 17.50 -13.83
N HIS A 4 11.56 18.03 -14.96
CA HIS A 4 11.91 19.44 -15.10
C HIS A 4 10.73 20.43 -15.01
N ASP A 5 9.48 19.95 -15.05
CA ASP A 5 8.29 20.79 -14.89
C ASP A 5 7.82 20.91 -13.42
N LEU A 6 8.31 20.06 -12.51
CA LEU A 6 7.97 20.14 -11.08
C LEU A 6 8.26 21.51 -10.46
N PRO A 7 9.43 22.15 -10.70
CA PRO A 7 9.72 23.45 -10.09
C PRO A 7 8.75 24.56 -10.51
N LYS A 8 8.27 24.52 -11.75
CA LYS A 8 7.32 25.52 -12.26
C LYS A 8 5.95 25.41 -11.59
N ASN A 9 5.54 24.19 -11.27
CA ASN A 9 4.18 23.91 -10.79
C ASN A 9 4.08 23.87 -9.26
N PHE A 10 5.17 23.57 -8.55
CA PHE A 10 5.11 23.26 -7.12
C PHE A 10 6.11 24.03 -6.25
N THR A 11 6.96 24.89 -6.80
CA THR A 11 7.92 25.69 -5.99
C THR A 11 7.40 27.10 -5.74
N THR A 12 7.58 27.59 -4.51
CA THR A 12 7.27 28.99 -4.15
C THR A 12 8.55 29.83 -4.13
N ALA A 13 8.45 31.11 -4.49
CA ALA A 13 9.60 32.01 -4.54
C ALA A 13 10.31 32.19 -3.18
N ASN A 14 9.58 32.01 -2.07
CA ASN A 14 10.08 32.22 -0.72
C ASN A 14 10.79 30.98 -0.13
N LEU A 15 10.62 29.81 -0.73
CA LEU A 15 11.30 28.58 -0.34
C LEU A 15 11.68 27.80 -1.60
N PRO A 16 12.81 28.16 -2.24
CA PRO A 16 13.27 27.45 -3.44
C PRO A 16 13.63 26.01 -3.04
N PHE A 17 13.01 25.05 -3.72
CA PHE A 17 13.27 23.63 -3.53
C PHE A 17 13.81 23.04 -4.84
N ASN A 18 14.97 22.38 -4.74
CA ASN A 18 15.58 21.73 -5.89
C ASN A 18 15.03 20.30 -6.04
N TRP A 19 13.96 20.17 -6.83
CA TRP A 19 13.31 18.89 -7.13
C TRP A 19 14.24 17.91 -7.86
N ILE A 20 15.10 18.41 -8.74
CA ILE A 20 16.00 17.59 -9.54
C ILE A 20 17.03 16.95 -8.60
N ASP A 21 17.72 17.76 -7.80
CA ASP A 21 18.71 17.27 -6.82
C ASP A 21 18.06 16.36 -5.78
N TYR A 22 16.81 16.62 -5.38
CA TYR A 22 16.11 15.77 -4.42
C TYR A 22 15.82 14.38 -4.99
N VAL A 23 15.25 14.30 -6.20
CA VAL A 23 14.91 13.03 -6.85
C VAL A 23 16.17 12.26 -7.23
N GLN A 24 17.15 12.94 -7.83
CA GLN A 24 18.44 12.34 -8.18
C GLN A 24 19.27 11.98 -6.94
N GLY A 25 19.24 12.76 -5.88
CA GLY A 25 19.93 12.44 -4.63
C GLY A 25 19.32 11.24 -3.90
N ALA A 26 17.99 11.07 -3.97
CA ALA A 26 17.32 9.91 -3.40
C ALA A 26 17.61 8.62 -4.20
N LEU A 27 17.50 8.68 -5.53
CA LEU A 27 17.53 7.49 -6.39
C LEU A 27 18.92 7.22 -7.01
N GLY A 28 19.78 8.23 -7.11
CA GLY A 28 21.19 8.14 -7.48
C GLY A 28 22.12 7.96 -6.27
N SER A 29 21.58 7.67 -5.07
CA SER A 29 22.38 7.33 -3.90
C SER A 29 23.20 6.06 -4.14
N GLU A 30 24.32 5.88 -3.42
CA GLU A 30 25.19 4.70 -3.53
C GLU A 30 24.44 3.37 -3.37
N MET A 31 23.28 3.39 -2.70
CA MET A 31 22.43 2.24 -2.44
C MET A 31 21.51 1.88 -3.60
N VAL A 32 21.06 2.84 -4.40
CA VAL A 32 20.04 2.64 -5.44
C VAL A 32 20.64 2.75 -6.84
N GLN A 33 21.63 3.63 -7.07
CA GLN A 33 22.41 3.74 -8.31
C GLN A 33 21.58 3.90 -9.59
N ILE A 34 20.44 4.59 -9.51
CA ILE A 34 19.59 4.89 -10.67
C ILE A 34 19.78 6.34 -11.11
N ASP A 35 20.29 6.52 -12.32
CA ASP A 35 20.38 7.82 -12.98
C ASP A 35 19.05 8.18 -13.65
N ILE A 36 18.38 9.20 -13.14
CA ILE A 36 17.07 9.63 -13.63
C ILE A 36 17.23 10.84 -14.54
N PRO A 37 16.77 10.74 -15.81
CA PRO A 37 16.86 11.84 -16.75
C PRO A 37 15.82 12.93 -16.43
N ILE A 38 16.09 14.17 -16.83
CA ILE A 38 15.27 15.34 -16.46
C ILE A 38 13.89 15.37 -17.16
N ASP A 39 13.72 14.56 -18.19
CA ASP A 39 12.47 14.35 -18.93
C ASP A 39 11.64 13.18 -18.39
N GLU A 40 12.13 12.48 -17.36
CA GLU A 40 11.44 11.34 -16.75
C GLU A 40 9.99 11.70 -16.36
N PRO A 41 9.00 10.89 -16.75
CA PRO A 41 7.61 11.12 -16.38
C PRO A 41 7.36 10.82 -14.90
N ILE A 42 7.07 11.85 -14.12
CA ILE A 42 6.70 11.74 -12.70
C ILE A 42 5.18 11.78 -12.52
N ILE A 43 4.64 10.81 -11.77
CA ILE A 43 3.23 10.75 -11.37
C ILE A 43 3.06 11.47 -10.04
N VAL A 44 2.42 12.64 -10.07
CA VAL A 44 2.12 13.43 -8.87
C VAL A 44 0.68 13.12 -8.42
N ARG A 45 0.54 12.26 -7.40
CA ARG A 45 -0.78 11.85 -6.89
C ARG A 45 -1.52 12.95 -6.10
N ALA A 46 -0.78 13.91 -5.52
CA ALA A 46 -1.35 14.93 -4.65
C ALA A 46 -0.84 16.35 -5.00
N PRO A 47 -1.23 16.92 -6.16
CA PRO A 47 -0.72 18.23 -6.61
C PRO A 47 -1.08 19.38 -5.65
N LEU A 48 -2.32 19.41 -5.15
CA LEU A 48 -2.78 20.44 -4.21
C LEU A 48 -2.06 20.37 -2.85
N TYR A 49 -1.61 19.17 -2.46
CA TYR A 49 -0.81 19.02 -1.24
C TYR A 49 0.53 19.73 -1.38
N PHE A 50 1.24 19.54 -2.50
CA PHE A 50 2.53 20.18 -2.72
C PHE A 50 2.42 21.70 -2.80
N GLU A 51 1.39 22.23 -3.46
CA GLU A 51 1.12 23.68 -3.47
C GLU A 51 0.95 24.26 -2.04
N ARG A 52 0.20 23.57 -1.18
CA ARG A 52 -0.02 23.98 0.21
C ARG A 52 1.17 23.71 1.12
N LEU A 53 1.99 22.70 0.80
CA LEU A 53 3.15 22.31 1.61
C LEU A 53 4.17 23.44 1.65
N PHE A 54 4.60 23.96 0.50
CA PHE A 54 5.63 25.01 0.47
C PHE A 54 5.16 26.33 1.07
N SER A 55 3.89 26.68 0.89
CA SER A 55 3.30 27.85 1.57
C SER A 55 3.19 27.66 3.09
N THR A 56 3.06 26.43 3.56
CA THR A 56 3.05 26.11 5.00
C THR A 56 4.47 26.09 5.57
N LEU A 57 5.42 25.46 4.88
CA LEU A 57 6.82 25.39 5.31
C LEU A 57 7.45 26.78 5.45
N CYS A 58 7.10 27.73 4.56
CA CYS A 58 7.53 29.13 4.67
C CYS A 58 7.16 29.81 6.00
N LYS A 59 6.19 29.30 6.75
CA LYS A 59 5.73 29.90 8.03
C LYS A 59 6.58 29.50 9.23
N TYR A 60 7.43 28.49 9.08
CA TYR A 60 8.19 27.91 10.17
C TYR A 60 9.69 28.01 9.92
N ASP A 61 10.47 28.14 10.98
CA ASP A 61 11.92 28.16 10.89
C ASP A 61 12.50 26.75 10.66
N ASN A 62 13.74 26.71 10.15
CA ASN A 62 14.43 25.47 9.82
C ASN A 62 14.55 24.50 11.00
N ARG A 63 14.67 25.00 12.25
CA ARG A 63 14.78 24.14 13.44
C ARG A 63 13.44 23.48 13.74
N THR A 64 12.33 24.20 13.60
CA THR A 64 10.99 23.63 13.77
C THR A 64 10.72 22.52 12.74
N ILE A 65 11.09 22.74 11.48
CA ILE A 65 10.95 21.73 10.41
C ILE A 65 11.86 20.52 10.69
N ALA A 66 13.12 20.75 11.08
CA ALA A 66 14.07 19.68 11.41
C ALA A 66 13.59 18.83 12.60
N ASN A 67 13.07 19.47 13.65
CA ASN A 67 12.52 18.76 14.80
C ASN A 67 11.34 17.87 14.41
N PHE A 68 10.45 18.36 13.55
CA PHE A 68 9.34 17.54 13.03
C PHE A 68 9.83 16.34 12.21
N MET A 69 10.83 16.52 11.34
CA MET A 69 11.42 15.42 10.57
C MET A 69 12.05 14.36 11.48
N ILE A 70 12.84 14.78 12.48
CA ILE A 70 13.46 13.87 13.45
C ILE A 70 12.40 13.13 14.25
N TRP A 71 11.36 13.83 14.71
CA TRP A 71 10.23 13.21 15.41
C TRP A 71 9.54 12.13 14.57
N ARG A 72 9.28 12.37 13.28
CA ARG A 72 8.70 11.38 12.36
C ARG A 72 9.59 10.14 12.21
N ILE A 73 10.90 10.32 12.14
CA ILE A 73 11.85 9.19 12.09
C ILE A 73 11.80 8.42 13.40
N MET A 74 11.82 9.09 14.56
CA MET A 74 11.77 8.43 15.87
C MET A 74 10.46 7.66 16.09
N GLN A 75 9.31 8.24 15.74
CA GLN A 75 8.01 7.57 15.84
C GLN A 75 7.96 6.27 15.01
N ASN A 76 8.51 6.29 13.79
CA ASN A 76 8.59 5.11 12.92
C ASN A 76 9.59 4.04 13.39
N ARG A 77 10.37 4.29 14.45
CA ARG A 77 11.41 3.38 14.95
C ARG A 77 11.17 2.94 16.40
N ALA A 78 10.19 3.53 17.09
CA ALA A 78 9.82 3.18 18.45
C ALA A 78 9.42 1.71 18.63
N ASN A 79 8.90 1.07 17.57
CA ASN A 79 8.47 -0.33 17.57
C ASN A 79 9.60 -1.34 17.27
N ASN A 80 10.84 -0.89 17.02
CA ASN A 80 11.97 -1.77 16.71
C ASN A 80 12.67 -2.33 17.97
N LEU A 81 11.95 -2.48 19.07
CA LEU A 81 12.43 -3.14 20.29
C LEU A 81 11.80 -4.53 20.45
N SER A 82 12.56 -5.43 21.05
CA SER A 82 12.26 -6.85 21.11
C SER A 82 10.99 -7.16 21.92
N GLN A 83 10.18 -8.09 21.43
CA GLN A 83 10.16 -9.45 21.98
C GLN A 83 9.37 -10.38 21.05
N ARG A 84 10.01 -11.50 20.68
CA ARG A 84 9.35 -12.76 20.30
C ARG A 84 8.76 -12.85 18.89
N PHE A 85 9.63 -12.82 17.87
CA PHE A 85 9.28 -13.20 16.50
C PHE A 85 10.23 -14.29 15.98
N LYS A 86 10.05 -15.51 16.48
CA LYS A 86 10.50 -16.73 15.81
C LYS A 86 9.54 -17.84 16.19
N ASP A 87 8.68 -18.20 15.25
CA ASP A 87 8.15 -19.55 15.00
C ASP A 87 7.09 -19.41 13.90
N LEU A 88 7.21 -20.18 12.80
CA LEU A 88 6.14 -20.70 11.93
C LEU A 88 6.71 -21.13 10.55
N ILE A 89 7.25 -22.35 10.46
CA ILE A 89 7.43 -23.06 9.18
C ILE A 89 6.70 -24.40 9.31
N GLN A 90 5.37 -24.34 9.22
CA GLN A 90 4.54 -25.54 9.07
C GLN A 90 3.17 -25.32 8.41
N ASN A 91 2.80 -24.08 8.06
CA ASN A 91 1.42 -23.73 7.71
C ASN A 91 1.19 -23.31 6.24
N TYR A 92 2.23 -23.26 5.42
CA TYR A 92 2.17 -22.84 4.02
C TYR A 92 1.11 -23.61 3.21
N ASN A 93 1.14 -24.95 3.26
CA ASN A 93 0.21 -25.80 2.51
C ASN A 93 -1.25 -25.63 2.96
N GLN A 94 -1.51 -25.36 4.25
CA GLN A 94 -2.87 -25.12 4.75
C GLN A 94 -3.39 -23.76 4.29
N THR A 95 -2.52 -22.74 4.24
CA THR A 95 -2.85 -21.40 3.75
C THR A 95 -3.14 -21.42 2.26
N LEU A 96 -2.33 -22.13 1.45
CA LEU A 96 -2.60 -22.33 0.03
C LEU A 96 -3.95 -23.01 -0.22
N GLN A 97 -4.27 -24.04 0.56
CA GLN A 97 -5.55 -24.74 0.43
C GLN A 97 -6.72 -23.82 0.81
N LEU A 98 -6.56 -22.98 1.84
CA LEU A 98 -7.57 -22.00 2.23
C LEU A 98 -7.78 -20.93 1.16
N ILE A 99 -6.71 -20.40 0.56
CA ILE A 99 -6.80 -19.43 -0.54
C ILE A 99 -7.52 -20.07 -1.74
N GLY A 100 -7.19 -21.32 -2.08
CA GLY A 100 -7.88 -22.04 -3.15
C GLY A 100 -9.39 -22.15 -2.90
N ASN A 101 -9.78 -22.53 -1.69
CA ASN A 101 -11.21 -22.62 -1.33
C ASN A 101 -11.92 -21.27 -1.38
N LEU A 102 -11.25 -20.19 -0.95
CA LEU A 102 -11.82 -18.84 -0.98
C LEU A 102 -11.96 -18.29 -2.39
N LEU A 103 -10.99 -18.56 -3.28
CA LEU A 103 -11.11 -18.20 -4.69
C LEU A 103 -12.26 -18.95 -5.37
N GLU A 104 -12.45 -20.23 -5.07
CA GLU A 104 -13.59 -20.98 -5.61
C GLU A 104 -14.93 -20.40 -5.14
N SER A 105 -15.06 -20.09 -3.84
CA SER A 105 -16.23 -19.39 -3.33
C SER A 105 -16.42 -18.02 -3.96
N PHE A 106 -15.34 -17.29 -4.27
CA PHE A 106 -15.42 -16.02 -4.97
C PHE A 106 -15.92 -16.19 -6.42
N HIS A 107 -15.49 -17.25 -7.13
CA HIS A 107 -16.01 -17.58 -8.45
C HIS A 107 -17.51 -17.89 -8.42
N GLU A 108 -17.97 -18.68 -7.45
CA GLU A 108 -19.40 -18.96 -7.26
C GLU A 108 -20.19 -17.66 -7.03
N LEU A 109 -19.66 -16.71 -6.26
CA LEU A 109 -20.30 -15.40 -6.04
C LEU A 109 -20.36 -14.56 -7.31
N LEU A 110 -19.30 -14.56 -8.13
CA LEU A 110 -19.29 -13.86 -9.43
C LEU A 110 -20.33 -14.43 -10.39
N GLU A 111 -20.52 -15.76 -10.41
CA GLU A 111 -21.52 -16.40 -11.28
C GLU A 111 -22.95 -15.96 -10.96
N HIS A 112 -23.24 -15.69 -9.69
CA HIS A 112 -24.57 -15.28 -9.19
C HIS A 112 -24.71 -13.76 -9.03
N ALA A 113 -23.75 -12.96 -9.52
CA ALA A 113 -23.80 -11.51 -9.43
C ALA A 113 -24.76 -10.91 -10.49
N ASP A 114 -26.06 -10.86 -10.18
CA ASP A 114 -27.12 -10.39 -11.09
C ASP A 114 -26.91 -8.96 -11.62
N TRP A 115 -26.12 -8.15 -10.91
CA TRP A 115 -25.82 -6.78 -11.30
C TRP A 115 -24.73 -6.66 -12.36
N MET A 116 -23.90 -7.71 -12.56
CA MET A 116 -22.88 -7.77 -13.61
C MET A 116 -23.41 -8.48 -14.85
N ASP A 117 -23.07 -7.99 -16.03
CA ASP A 117 -23.32 -8.71 -17.28
C ASP A 117 -22.37 -9.91 -17.45
N ASP A 118 -22.77 -10.90 -18.27
CA ASP A 118 -22.02 -12.15 -18.44
C ASP A 118 -20.59 -11.92 -18.98
N ALA A 119 -20.41 -10.92 -19.85
CA ALA A 119 -19.10 -10.57 -20.40
C ALA A 119 -18.15 -10.07 -19.30
N THR A 120 -18.64 -9.20 -18.41
CA THR A 120 -17.86 -8.66 -17.31
C THR A 120 -17.58 -9.72 -16.25
N ARG A 121 -18.50 -10.67 -16.01
CA ARG A 121 -18.26 -11.82 -15.11
C ARG A 121 -17.09 -12.69 -15.58
N ILE A 122 -16.98 -12.94 -16.89
CA ILE A 122 -15.88 -13.73 -17.47
C ILE A 122 -14.54 -13.02 -17.20
N VAL A 123 -14.44 -11.73 -17.49
CA VAL A 123 -13.20 -10.97 -17.29
C VAL A 123 -12.87 -10.79 -15.80
N ALA A 124 -13.89 -10.66 -14.93
CA ALA A 124 -13.70 -10.61 -13.49
C ALA A 124 -13.15 -11.93 -12.93
N ARG A 125 -13.61 -13.08 -13.48
CA ARG A 125 -13.06 -14.39 -13.15
C ARG A 125 -11.61 -14.52 -13.58
N GLU A 126 -11.29 -14.11 -14.82
CA GLU A 126 -9.89 -14.08 -15.28
C GLU A 126 -9.02 -13.22 -14.36
N LYS A 127 -9.50 -12.06 -13.93
CA LYS A 127 -8.77 -11.22 -12.98
C LYS A 127 -8.54 -11.92 -11.64
N ALA A 128 -9.55 -12.59 -11.09
CA ALA A 128 -9.45 -13.32 -9.83
C ALA A 128 -8.41 -14.46 -9.90
N ASP A 129 -8.37 -15.18 -11.02
CA ASP A 129 -7.41 -16.25 -11.28
C ASP A 129 -5.94 -15.74 -11.34
N PHE A 130 -5.75 -14.50 -11.81
CA PHE A 130 -4.44 -13.86 -11.94
C PHE A 130 -3.94 -13.17 -10.67
N ILE A 131 -4.72 -13.14 -9.58
CA ILE A 131 -4.28 -12.59 -8.29
C ILE A 131 -3.05 -13.38 -7.81
N GLN A 132 -1.90 -12.71 -7.79
CA GLN A 132 -0.65 -13.30 -7.32
C GLN A 132 -0.70 -13.52 -5.81
N LYS A 133 -0.46 -14.75 -5.39
CA LYS A 133 -0.49 -15.17 -3.99
C LYS A 133 0.92 -15.10 -3.42
N LYS A 134 1.22 -14.04 -2.68
CA LYS A 134 2.46 -13.96 -1.88
C LYS A 134 2.14 -14.40 -0.45
N ILE A 135 2.68 -15.53 -0.03
CA ILE A 135 2.43 -16.13 1.30
C ILE A 135 3.77 -16.20 2.03
N GLU A 136 3.79 -15.70 3.26
CA GLU A 136 4.98 -15.70 4.13
C GLU A 136 6.16 -14.91 3.55
N TYR A 137 7.03 -15.54 2.76
CA TYR A 137 8.27 -14.97 2.22
C TYR A 137 8.50 -15.42 0.77
N GLN A 138 9.28 -14.66 -0.01
CA GLN A 138 9.68 -15.08 -1.36
C GLN A 138 10.60 -16.30 -1.27
N ASP A 139 10.42 -17.32 -2.12
CA ASP A 139 11.26 -18.53 -2.11
C ASP A 139 12.75 -18.19 -2.26
N ASP A 140 13.04 -17.08 -2.94
CA ASP A 140 14.37 -16.49 -3.14
C ASP A 140 15.13 -16.19 -1.83
N ILE A 141 14.45 -15.95 -0.70
CA ILE A 141 15.14 -15.72 0.59
C ILE A 141 15.61 -17.01 1.27
N MET A 142 15.20 -18.18 0.75
CA MET A 142 15.66 -19.49 1.21
C MET A 142 16.84 -20.01 0.38
N ASP A 143 17.19 -19.32 -0.70
CA ASP A 143 18.37 -19.59 -1.50
C ASP A 143 19.55 -18.79 -0.94
N ASP A 144 20.54 -19.50 -0.38
CA ASP A 144 21.73 -18.88 0.20
C ASP A 144 22.51 -18.06 -0.85
N GLU A 145 22.47 -18.39 -2.14
CA GLU A 145 23.15 -17.65 -3.20
C GLU A 145 22.49 -16.28 -3.44
N ILE A 146 21.16 -16.27 -3.56
CA ILE A 146 20.37 -15.04 -3.75
C ILE A 146 20.44 -14.16 -2.49
N LEU A 147 20.37 -14.77 -1.30
CA LEU A 147 20.46 -14.05 -0.03
C LEU A 147 21.83 -13.38 0.15
N ASN A 148 22.91 -14.07 -0.23
CA ASN A 148 24.26 -13.53 -0.18
C ASN A 148 24.48 -12.42 -1.22
N GLU A 149 23.85 -12.49 -2.39
CA GLU A 149 23.86 -11.43 -3.40
C GLU A 149 23.12 -10.17 -2.91
N ILE A 150 21.90 -10.32 -2.36
CA ILE A 150 21.09 -9.22 -1.81
C ILE A 150 21.84 -8.49 -0.68
N TYR A 151 22.55 -9.23 0.17
CA TYR A 151 23.25 -8.66 1.33
C TYR A 151 24.74 -8.40 1.12
N GLN A 152 25.29 -8.64 -0.08
CA GLN A 152 26.72 -8.53 -0.37
C GLN A 152 27.32 -7.17 0.00
N ASN A 153 26.51 -6.10 -0.12
CA ASN A 153 26.92 -4.72 0.15
C ASN A 153 26.59 -4.23 1.57
N ILE A 154 26.03 -5.08 2.44
CA ILE A 154 25.72 -4.71 3.83
C ILE A 154 26.87 -5.11 4.76
N THR A 155 27.70 -4.14 5.13
CA THR A 155 28.70 -4.33 6.19
C THR A 155 28.14 -3.92 7.56
N ILE A 156 28.00 -4.91 8.46
CA ILE A 156 27.57 -4.75 9.85
C ILE A 156 28.81 -4.55 10.74
N ASN A 157 28.79 -3.52 11.60
CA ASN A 157 29.85 -3.26 12.58
C ASN A 157 29.30 -3.32 14.01
N ALA A 158 29.90 -4.14 14.87
CA ALA A 158 29.44 -4.39 16.25
C ALA A 158 29.24 -3.12 17.09
N ASP A 159 30.00 -2.05 16.82
CA ASP A 159 30.00 -0.82 17.61
C ASP A 159 28.96 0.20 17.11
N THR A 160 28.30 -0.06 15.98
CA THR A 160 27.41 0.91 15.33
C THR A 160 26.00 0.35 15.11
N TYR A 161 25.34 -0.07 16.20
CA TYR A 161 23.98 -0.62 16.19
C TYR A 161 22.99 0.21 15.35
N LEU A 162 22.92 1.53 15.59
CA LEU A 162 22.01 2.40 14.85
C LEU A 162 22.35 2.51 13.36
N ALA A 163 23.64 2.54 13.00
CA ALA A 163 24.06 2.57 11.60
C ALA A 163 23.77 1.25 10.88
N ASN A 164 23.92 0.12 11.57
CA ASN A 164 23.56 -1.19 11.02
C ASN A 164 22.05 -1.29 10.79
N VAL A 165 21.25 -0.80 11.74
CA VAL A 165 19.78 -0.75 11.61
C VAL A 165 19.36 0.11 10.41
N LEU A 166 20.00 1.26 10.20
CA LEU A 166 19.71 2.13 9.04
C LEU A 166 20.09 1.46 7.70
N LYS A 167 21.22 0.74 7.65
CA LYS A 167 21.67 -0.01 6.46
C LYS A 167 20.77 -1.21 6.14
N VAL A 168 20.27 -1.90 7.16
CA VAL A 168 19.38 -3.06 6.97
C VAL A 168 17.98 -2.60 6.56
N ILE A 169 17.46 -1.52 7.15
CA ILE A 169 16.12 -0.99 6.82
C ILE A 169 16.08 -0.34 5.43
N SER A 170 17.16 0.27 4.93
CA SER A 170 17.21 0.73 3.54
C SER A 170 17.10 -0.43 2.54
N SER A 171 17.42 -1.65 2.96
CA SER A 171 17.44 -2.85 2.11
C SER A 171 16.19 -3.72 2.27
N ILE A 172 15.42 -3.55 3.35
CA ILE A 172 14.25 -4.38 3.67
C ILE A 172 13.03 -3.46 3.79
N SER A 173 12.38 -3.18 2.66
CA SER A 173 11.02 -2.64 2.65
C SER A 173 10.05 -3.66 2.05
N ALA A 174 9.60 -4.62 2.87
CA ALA A 174 8.25 -5.18 2.85
C ALA A 174 8.09 -6.34 3.84
N ASP A 175 6.90 -6.38 4.44
CA ASP A 175 6.15 -7.54 4.96
C ASP A 175 6.53 -8.24 6.27
N SER A 176 5.54 -8.33 7.16
CA SER A 176 5.37 -9.39 8.16
C SER A 176 3.97 -9.36 8.80
N PHE A 177 3.20 -10.44 8.71
CA PHE A 177 2.21 -10.88 9.72
C PHE A 177 1.83 -12.36 9.56
N LEU A 178 1.75 -13.15 10.64
CA LEU A 178 1.02 -14.45 10.67
C LEU A 178 0.74 -14.99 12.09
N PHE A 179 -0.47 -15.56 12.27
CA PHE A 179 -0.80 -16.63 13.24
C PHE A 179 -1.96 -17.49 12.68
N LEU A 180 -1.87 -18.82 12.72
CA LEU A 180 -2.95 -19.76 12.36
C LEU A 180 -3.27 -20.75 13.50
N ARG A 181 -4.56 -21.14 13.63
CA ARG A 181 -5.14 -22.06 14.62
C ARG A 181 -5.98 -23.17 13.93
N SER A 182 -7.06 -23.68 14.54
CA SER A 182 -7.92 -24.75 13.98
C SER A 182 -8.63 -24.32 12.69
N ARG A 183 -9.08 -25.26 11.84
CA ARG A 183 -9.68 -24.93 10.52
C ARG A 183 -10.79 -23.87 10.60
N SER A 184 -11.77 -24.01 11.49
CA SER A 184 -12.84 -23.01 11.66
C SER A 184 -12.32 -21.65 12.12
N LEU A 185 -11.33 -21.61 13.01
CA LEU A 185 -10.66 -20.38 13.43
C LEU A 185 -9.82 -19.78 12.30
N ASN A 186 -9.29 -20.59 11.39
CA ASN A 186 -8.55 -20.10 10.22
C ASN A 186 -9.49 -19.43 9.23
N TYR A 187 -10.66 -19.99 8.95
CA TYR A 187 -11.66 -19.33 8.09
C TYR A 187 -12.15 -18.00 8.67
N VAL A 188 -12.41 -17.94 9.98
CA VAL A 188 -12.87 -16.69 10.64
C VAL A 188 -11.74 -15.67 10.82
N GLY A 189 -10.50 -16.13 11.02
CA GLY A 189 -9.33 -15.28 11.15
C GLY A 189 -8.73 -14.94 9.80
N ILE A 190 -7.75 -15.73 9.36
CA ILE A 190 -7.01 -15.47 8.12
C ILE A 190 -7.89 -15.53 6.88
N GLY A 191 -8.97 -16.32 6.88
CA GLY A 191 -9.83 -16.48 5.72
C GLY A 191 -10.63 -15.21 5.42
N VAL A 192 -11.05 -14.48 6.46
CA VAL A 192 -11.64 -13.15 6.31
C VAL A 192 -10.63 -12.17 5.75
N VAL A 193 -9.37 -12.22 6.22
CA VAL A 193 -8.29 -11.35 5.69
C VAL A 193 -7.99 -11.68 4.23
N ILE A 194 -7.82 -12.95 3.87
CA ILE A 194 -7.60 -13.36 2.47
C ILE A 194 -8.78 -12.91 1.59
N GLY A 195 -10.02 -13.14 2.05
CA GLY A 195 -11.21 -12.67 1.34
C GLY A 195 -11.23 -11.15 1.17
N HIS A 196 -10.85 -10.41 2.21
CA HIS A 196 -10.70 -8.96 2.19
C HIS A 196 -9.68 -8.51 1.13
N GLU A 197 -8.49 -9.11 1.10
CA GLU A 197 -7.47 -8.80 0.10
C GLU A 197 -7.91 -9.17 -1.33
N ILE A 198 -8.63 -10.28 -1.53
CA ILE A 198 -9.23 -10.62 -2.84
C ILE A 198 -10.25 -9.55 -3.25
N THR A 199 -11.13 -9.13 -2.33
CA THR A 199 -12.15 -8.11 -2.61
C THR A 199 -11.56 -6.73 -2.89
N HIS A 200 -10.37 -6.40 -2.37
CA HIS A 200 -9.65 -5.19 -2.75
C HIS A 200 -9.28 -5.14 -4.23
N GLY A 201 -9.16 -6.29 -4.91
CA GLY A 201 -9.04 -6.34 -6.36
C GLY A 201 -10.29 -5.83 -7.10
N PHE A 202 -11.44 -5.71 -6.43
CA PHE A 202 -12.74 -5.41 -7.04
C PHE A 202 -13.49 -4.27 -6.33
N ASP A 203 -12.85 -3.59 -5.37
CA ASP A 203 -13.40 -2.39 -4.75
C ASP A 203 -13.42 -1.19 -5.72
N ASP A 204 -13.87 -0.03 -5.23
CA ASP A 204 -14.00 1.20 -6.01
C ASP A 204 -12.71 1.63 -6.73
N ARG A 205 -11.54 1.25 -6.20
CA ARG A 205 -10.23 1.52 -6.79
C ARG A 205 -9.68 0.32 -7.54
N GLY A 206 -9.71 -0.86 -6.92
CA GLY A 206 -9.20 -2.10 -7.48
C GLY A 206 -9.86 -2.46 -8.80
N ARG A 207 -11.18 -2.21 -8.94
CA ARG A 207 -11.91 -2.46 -10.20
C ARG A 207 -11.37 -1.70 -11.40
N GLN A 208 -10.62 -0.62 -11.20
CA GLN A 208 -10.08 0.19 -12.31
C GLN A 208 -8.83 -0.43 -12.94
N TYR A 209 -8.28 -1.47 -12.33
CA TYR A 209 -7.10 -2.18 -12.81
C TYR A 209 -7.50 -3.50 -13.46
N ASP A 210 -6.91 -3.85 -14.61
CA ASP A 210 -7.09 -5.18 -15.21
C ASP A 210 -6.29 -6.26 -14.48
N LYS A 211 -6.28 -7.48 -15.03
CA LYS A 211 -5.54 -8.63 -14.48
C LYS A 211 -4.02 -8.46 -14.46
N ASP A 212 -3.49 -7.57 -15.30
CA ASP A 212 -2.06 -7.28 -15.40
C ASP A 212 -1.66 -6.08 -14.53
N GLY A 213 -2.63 -5.43 -13.87
CA GLY A 213 -2.41 -4.27 -13.02
C GLY A 213 -2.37 -2.95 -13.78
N ASN A 214 -2.87 -2.90 -15.01
CA ASN A 214 -2.97 -1.65 -15.78
C ASN A 214 -4.27 -0.91 -15.47
N LEU A 215 -4.18 0.42 -15.33
CA LEU A 215 -5.36 1.27 -15.17
C LEU A 215 -6.11 1.38 -16.50
N VAL A 216 -7.16 0.58 -16.67
CA VAL A 216 -7.98 0.52 -17.88
C VAL A 216 -9.43 0.26 -17.51
N GLN A 217 -10.36 0.89 -18.22
CA GLN A 217 -11.78 0.58 -18.04
C GLN A 217 -12.12 -0.74 -18.77
N TRP A 218 -12.28 -1.81 -18.00
CA TRP A 218 -12.68 -3.14 -18.49
C TRP A 218 -14.11 -3.52 -18.12
N TRP A 219 -14.85 -2.61 -17.47
CA TRP A 219 -16.30 -2.72 -17.20
C TRP A 219 -17.10 -1.84 -18.16
N SER A 220 -18.30 -2.29 -18.51
CA SER A 220 -19.27 -1.47 -19.23
C SER A 220 -19.81 -0.35 -18.33
N ASP A 221 -20.19 0.78 -18.91
CA ASP A 221 -20.75 1.93 -18.16
C ASP A 221 -22.01 1.55 -17.37
N GLU A 222 -22.77 0.58 -17.89
CA GLU A 222 -23.96 0.04 -17.21
C GLU A 222 -23.58 -0.73 -15.93
N VAL A 223 -22.57 -1.59 -15.99
CA VAL A 223 -22.08 -2.33 -14.82
C VAL A 223 -21.48 -1.38 -13.79
N ILE A 224 -20.75 -0.35 -14.23
CA ILE A 224 -20.22 0.71 -13.35
C ILE A 224 -21.37 1.41 -12.61
N THR A 225 -22.40 1.83 -13.34
CA THR A 225 -23.57 2.50 -12.73
C THR A 225 -24.27 1.61 -11.71
N ARG A 226 -24.42 0.31 -12.01
CA ARG A 226 -25.03 -0.67 -11.10
C ARG A 226 -24.16 -0.95 -9.87
N PHE A 227 -22.84 -0.98 -10.03
CA PHE A 227 -21.89 -1.09 -8.94
C PHE A 227 -21.98 0.11 -8.02
N ASP A 228 -21.90 1.33 -8.57
CA ASP A 228 -21.97 2.58 -7.81
C ASP A 228 -23.30 2.70 -7.04
N THR A 229 -24.40 2.25 -7.65
CA THR A 229 -25.71 2.18 -6.99
C THR A 229 -25.71 1.25 -5.78
N GLN A 230 -25.03 0.10 -5.86
CA GLN A 230 -24.96 -0.85 -4.75
C GLN A 230 -24.00 -0.38 -3.65
N THR A 231 -22.84 0.15 -4.02
CA THR A 231 -21.86 0.67 -3.04
C THR A 231 -22.39 1.89 -2.30
N GLN A 232 -23.28 2.68 -2.91
CA GLN A 232 -23.97 3.77 -2.22
C GLN A 232 -24.77 3.30 -0.99
N CYS A 233 -25.27 2.06 -0.98
CA CYS A 233 -25.93 1.49 0.19
C CYS A 233 -24.96 1.39 1.38
N LEU A 234 -23.73 0.92 1.13
CA LEU A 234 -22.68 0.81 2.15
C LEU A 234 -22.22 2.20 2.62
N VAL A 235 -22.05 3.15 1.70
CA VAL A 235 -21.76 4.55 2.05
C VAL A 235 -22.81 5.09 3.02
N ASN A 236 -24.09 4.94 2.68
CA ASN A 236 -25.19 5.43 3.51
C ASN A 236 -25.24 4.72 4.87
N GLN A 237 -25.05 3.40 4.90
CA GLN A 237 -25.01 2.63 6.14
C GLN A 237 -23.90 3.11 7.06
N TYR A 238 -22.67 3.20 6.54
CA TYR A 238 -21.50 3.50 7.36
C TYR A 238 -21.39 4.97 7.74
N SER A 239 -21.89 5.89 6.91
CA SER A 239 -21.97 7.32 7.26
C SER A 239 -23.02 7.62 8.35
N ASN A 240 -23.90 6.67 8.67
CA ASN A 240 -24.85 6.81 9.78
C ASN A 240 -24.28 6.34 11.13
N PHE A 241 -23.10 5.72 11.17
CA PHE A 241 -22.47 5.37 12.43
C PHE A 241 -21.84 6.60 13.08
N THR A 242 -22.19 6.82 14.35
CA THR A 242 -21.56 7.82 15.21
C THR A 242 -20.75 7.11 16.27
N LEU A 243 -19.54 7.60 16.57
CA LEU A 243 -18.70 7.10 17.66
C LEU A 243 -18.94 7.98 18.91
N PRO A 244 -19.73 7.53 19.90
CA PRO A 244 -20.14 8.38 21.02
C PRO A 244 -18.94 8.92 21.81
N GLU A 245 -17.89 8.11 21.95
CA GLU A 245 -16.64 8.45 22.63
C GLU A 245 -15.94 9.68 22.01
N LEU A 246 -15.99 9.82 20.67
CA LEU A 246 -15.39 10.96 19.98
C LEU A 246 -16.29 12.21 20.04
N VAL A 247 -17.61 12.00 20.06
CA VAL A 247 -18.60 13.09 20.21
C VAL A 247 -18.53 13.69 21.61
N GLU A 248 -18.33 12.87 22.64
CA GLU A 248 -18.16 13.32 24.03
C GLU A 248 -16.88 14.14 24.26
N GLU A 249 -15.82 13.88 23.49
CA GLU A 249 -14.59 14.68 23.47
C GLU A 249 -14.71 15.97 22.61
N GLY A 250 -15.88 16.23 22.03
CA GLY A 250 -16.12 17.41 21.18
C GLY A 250 -15.52 17.31 19.77
N LEU A 251 -15.08 16.13 19.36
CA LEU A 251 -14.58 15.85 18.01
C LEU A 251 -15.74 15.40 17.12
N ASN A 252 -16.24 16.30 16.27
CA ASN A 252 -17.16 15.93 15.19
C ASN A 252 -16.41 15.18 14.07
N VAL A 253 -16.17 13.89 14.28
CA VAL A 253 -15.63 13.01 13.24
C VAL A 253 -16.81 12.47 12.42
N CYS A 254 -17.13 13.17 11.33
CA CYS A 254 -18.00 12.63 10.30
C CYS A 254 -17.18 11.68 9.42
N ILE A 255 -17.48 10.39 9.48
CA ILE A 255 -16.88 9.41 8.55
C ILE A 255 -17.62 9.55 7.22
N GLN A 256 -17.12 10.43 6.35
CA GLN A 256 -17.61 10.55 4.97
C GLN A 256 -16.89 9.53 4.09
N PHE A 257 -17.63 8.53 3.63
CA PHE A 257 -17.18 7.63 2.57
C PHE A 257 -17.58 8.26 1.24
N ASN A 258 -16.61 8.86 0.53
CA ASN A 258 -16.82 9.36 -0.83
C ASN A 258 -16.23 8.34 -1.81
N LEU A 259 -17.04 7.89 -2.77
CA LEU A 259 -16.60 7.04 -3.88
C LEU A 259 -15.83 7.84 -4.96
N ASP A 260 -15.87 9.17 -4.89
CA ASP A 260 -15.29 10.10 -5.87
C ASP A 260 -13.92 10.67 -5.42
N GLN A 261 -12.90 9.84 -5.18
CA GLN A 261 -11.51 10.30 -4.94
C GLN A 261 -10.41 9.43 -5.56
#